data_AF-A0AAN0JBW3-F1
#
_entry.id   AF-A0AAN0JBW3-F1
#
_cell.length_a   1.000
_cell.length_b   1.000
_cell.length_c   1.000
_cell.angle_alpha   90.00
_cell.angle_beta   90.00
_cell.angle_gamma   90.00
#
_symmetry.space_group_name_H-M   'P 1'
#
loop_
_entity.id
_entity.type
_entity.pdbx_description
1 polymer ?
#
loop_
_entity_poly.entity_id
_entity_poly.type
_entity_poly.pdbx_seq_one_letter_code
_entity_poly.pdbx_strand_id
1 'polypeptide(L)'
;MMYREDYDGLPYPSRYRDYYEREIGRYGERERHSRGYSPPLDDPYYRGGPGGSGRRDDPFIRPGPIRERARDLAKGAYVQGLVTIAPPPPFQSTAPTREKPSNCNTVFVGTLPESTTEKHLYDIFCECGPIQDVRMARNKTYGHVEFKYESSVDKAIQLNKCTVYVTSTNGDEFSSNIQVDYAQSRELSDAKRRMKSGDILPFNAANAQIVSTDLRNDDTFEYAARNLIQWMEKGNCTSTTAGTFFGLLSSVNNHCFKLEKEMKAKDRDEEEFYMKKRSQLQQLVVQCGTLDAVFEATSVKKTWDHFTKPQRKTLSQWKDHIKELETSIKTNIKKSVPRKDDTDEPAAKKQKQDDSNNESSDTMGDIERQLSRAGQEIEQLKVDHEVAVEKKEKQILQLKTLLAKFKKNCPDEWEKIVRGSASTQQSNDEKQSQEPVLKRLRCTLGH
;
A
#
# COMPACT_ATOMS: atom_id res chain seq x y z
N MET A 1 19.16 9.39 33.58
CA MET A 1 19.74 8.04 33.43
C MET A 1 19.04 7.33 32.31
N MET A 2 19.72 7.14 31.17
CA MET A 2 19.76 5.88 30.43
C MET A 2 20.68 6.07 29.22
N TYR A 3 21.72 5.22 29.19
CA TYR A 3 22.68 4.90 28.13
C TYR A 3 23.57 6.02 27.57
N ARG A 4 24.65 6.28 28.31
CA ARG A 4 25.89 6.87 27.81
C ARG A 4 27.02 5.95 28.27
N GLU A 5 27.22 4.82 27.61
CA GLU A 5 28.38 3.92 27.72
C GLU A 5 28.24 2.83 26.65
N ASP A 6 29.37 2.38 26.08
CA ASP A 6 29.55 1.29 25.10
C ASP A 6 29.63 1.64 23.59
N TYR A 7 30.35 2.71 23.23
CA TYR A 7 30.86 2.92 21.84
C TYR A 7 32.38 2.72 21.72
N ASP A 8 33.01 1.94 22.60
CA ASP A 8 34.40 1.55 22.47
C ASP A 8 34.50 0.14 21.86
N GLY A 9 34.91 0.06 20.58
CA GLY A 9 35.53 -1.15 20.04
C GLY A 9 34.73 -2.02 19.07
N LEU A 10 34.06 -1.45 18.06
CA LEU A 10 33.63 -2.22 16.89
C LEU A 10 34.61 -2.00 15.70
N PRO A 11 35.12 -3.08 15.08
CA PRO A 11 36.11 -2.98 14.00
C PRO A 11 35.46 -2.43 12.73
N TYR A 12 36.01 -1.31 12.23
CA TYR A 12 35.71 -0.79 10.90
C TYR A 12 35.92 -1.89 9.84
N PRO A 13 35.01 -2.05 8.85
CA PRO A 13 35.28 -2.86 7.68
C PRO A 13 36.59 -2.42 7.03
N SER A 14 37.52 -3.37 6.83
CA SER A 14 38.93 -3.13 6.48
C SER A 14 39.17 -2.25 5.24
N ARG A 15 38.15 -2.04 4.41
CA ARG A 15 38.22 -1.24 3.17
C ARG A 15 38.28 0.27 3.41
N TYR A 16 37.90 0.75 4.59
CA TYR A 16 37.82 2.20 4.87
C TYR A 16 38.90 2.74 5.81
N ARG A 17 39.71 1.87 6.44
CA ARG A 17 40.75 2.28 7.41
C ARG A 17 41.81 3.21 6.80
N ASP A 18 42.31 2.85 5.62
CA ASP A 18 43.41 3.57 4.96
C ASP A 18 43.03 4.95 4.40
N TYR A 19 41.73 5.16 4.16
CA TYR A 19 41.19 6.46 3.73
C TYR A 19 41.19 7.45 4.92
N TYR A 20 40.77 6.99 6.11
CA TYR A 20 40.66 7.83 7.30
C TYR A 20 42.01 8.22 7.91
N GLU A 21 42.99 7.31 7.95
CA GLU A 21 44.34 7.63 8.45
C GLU A 21 45.03 8.69 7.58
N ARG A 22 44.71 8.74 6.28
CA ARG A 22 45.28 9.72 5.32
C ARG A 22 44.69 11.13 5.45
N GLU A 23 43.42 11.26 5.81
CA GLU A 23 42.76 12.56 5.95
C GLU A 23 42.95 13.21 7.33
N ILE A 24 43.03 12.42 8.41
CA ILE A 24 43.25 12.94 9.78
C ILE A 24 44.64 13.58 9.91
N GLY A 25 45.66 13.04 9.23
CA GLY A 25 47.01 13.60 9.20
C GLY A 25 47.08 15.03 8.63
N ARG A 26 46.19 15.40 7.69
CA ARG A 26 46.18 16.75 7.10
C ARG A 26 45.51 17.81 7.96
N TYR A 27 44.62 17.41 8.87
CA TYR A 27 43.92 18.35 9.76
C TYR A 27 44.75 18.73 10.99
N GLY A 28 45.61 17.83 11.49
CA GLY A 28 46.42 18.08 12.69
C GLY A 28 47.60 19.07 12.53
N GLU A 29 48.04 19.35 11.30
CA GLU A 29 49.17 20.25 11.03
C GLU A 29 48.78 21.75 11.03
N ARG A 30 47.50 22.09 10.79
CA ARG A 30 47.06 23.50 10.79
C ARG A 30 46.86 24.10 12.19
N GLU A 31 46.68 23.27 13.23
CA GLU A 31 46.41 23.76 14.59
C GLU A 31 47.65 24.10 15.42
N ARG A 32 48.88 23.83 14.95
CA ARG A 32 50.11 24.10 15.72
C ARG A 32 50.63 25.54 15.66
N HIS A 33 50.10 26.40 14.79
CA HIS A 33 50.65 27.76 14.59
C HIS A 33 49.93 28.91 15.30
N SER A 34 48.88 28.66 16.10
CA SER A 34 48.10 29.75 16.70
C SER A 34 47.81 29.57 18.19
N ARG A 35 48.85 29.48 19.05
CA ARG A 35 48.71 29.73 20.50
C ARG A 35 49.98 30.35 21.10
N GLY A 36 49.90 31.64 21.40
CA GLY A 36 50.85 32.31 22.30
C GLY A 36 50.67 33.82 22.25
N TYR A 37 49.80 34.38 23.10
CA TYR A 37 49.97 35.72 23.71
C TYR A 37 48.82 35.95 24.73
N SER A 38 49.19 36.17 25.99
CA SER A 38 48.31 36.63 27.07
C SER A 38 48.56 38.12 27.32
N PRO A 39 47.55 38.96 27.60
CA PRO A 39 47.76 40.38 27.94
C PRO A 39 47.82 40.62 29.46
N PRO A 40 48.59 41.61 29.96
CA PRO A 40 48.63 41.98 31.37
C PRO A 40 47.58 43.05 31.75
N LEU A 41 47.27 43.08 33.04
CA LEU A 41 46.31 43.96 33.73
C LEU A 41 46.90 45.36 33.99
N ASP A 42 45.99 46.36 34.00
CA ASP A 42 46.04 47.71 34.60
C ASP A 42 45.80 48.87 33.61
N ASP A 43 44.56 49.39 33.57
CA ASP A 43 44.27 50.75 33.11
C ASP A 43 43.09 51.37 33.91
N PRO A 44 43.29 52.47 34.66
CA PRO A 44 42.33 53.05 35.60
C PRO A 44 41.44 54.19 35.03
N TYR A 45 40.92 54.09 33.80
CA TYR A 45 40.00 55.10 33.23
C TYR A 45 38.60 54.61 32.86
N TYR A 46 37.99 53.75 33.69
CA TYR A 46 36.55 53.48 33.58
C TYR A 46 35.74 54.54 34.34
N ARG A 47 35.28 55.59 33.63
CA ARG A 47 34.33 56.58 34.16
C ARG A 47 33.09 56.66 33.26
N GLY A 48 31.93 56.33 33.85
CA GLY A 48 30.63 56.95 33.54
C GLY A 48 29.68 56.18 32.62
N GLY A 49 28.54 55.70 33.15
CA GLY A 49 27.31 55.44 32.37
C GLY A 49 26.53 56.74 32.10
N PRO A 50 25.18 56.75 31.96
CA PRO A 50 24.24 55.71 31.54
C PRO A 50 23.22 56.20 30.46
N GLY A 51 22.50 55.27 29.82
CA GLY A 51 21.16 55.48 29.24
C GLY A 51 21.07 56.07 27.82
N GLY A 52 20.17 55.52 27.00
CA GLY A 52 19.75 56.15 25.74
C GLY A 52 19.29 55.20 24.65
N SER A 53 17.97 55.07 24.53
CA SER A 53 17.21 54.52 23.41
C SER A 53 17.68 54.95 22.02
N GLY A 54 17.58 54.05 21.03
CA GLY A 54 17.55 54.45 19.63
C GLY A 54 17.75 53.31 18.64
N ARG A 55 16.64 52.72 18.17
CA ARG A 55 16.66 51.99 16.90
C ARG A 55 16.99 52.98 15.78
N ARG A 56 18.00 52.68 14.97
CA ARG A 56 18.02 52.96 13.52
C ARG A 56 18.76 51.82 12.82
N ASP A 57 18.04 51.24 11.88
CA ASP A 57 18.47 50.20 10.97
C ASP A 57 19.59 50.72 10.05
N ASP A 58 20.66 49.94 9.87
CA ASP A 58 21.58 50.06 8.75
C ASP A 58 22.03 48.65 8.29
N PRO A 59 21.82 48.25 7.02
CA PRO A 59 21.82 46.85 6.58
C PRO A 59 23.15 46.37 5.98
N PHE A 60 24.25 46.45 6.73
CA PHE A 60 25.52 45.80 6.38
C PHE A 60 26.17 45.10 7.57
N ILE A 61 25.50 44.06 8.06
CA ILE A 61 26.13 43.07 8.95
C ILE A 61 26.89 42.08 8.06
N ARG A 62 28.23 42.15 8.10
CA ARG A 62 29.10 41.06 7.64
C ARG A 62 28.61 39.76 8.32
N PRO A 63 28.30 38.68 7.60
CA PRO A 63 27.90 37.44 8.25
C PRO A 63 29.05 36.95 9.13
N GLY A 64 28.83 36.91 10.44
CA GLY A 64 29.74 36.34 11.42
C GLY A 64 29.98 34.85 11.16
N PRO A 65 31.00 34.25 11.81
CA PRO A 65 31.41 32.87 11.55
C PRO A 65 30.28 31.87 11.76
N ILE A 66 30.26 30.88 10.86
CA ILE A 66 29.29 29.78 10.57
C ILE A 66 28.68 29.06 11.80
N ARG A 67 29.25 29.24 12.99
CA ARG A 67 28.85 28.54 14.22
C ARG A 67 27.54 29.05 14.85
N GLU A 68 27.09 30.25 14.49
CA GLU A 68 25.92 30.88 15.12
C GLU A 68 24.61 30.66 14.35
N ARG A 69 24.64 30.45 13.03
CA ARG A 69 23.44 30.09 12.25
C ARG A 69 22.95 28.66 12.49
N ALA A 70 23.83 27.77 12.96
CA ALA A 70 23.48 26.39 13.32
C ALA A 70 22.70 26.27 14.65
N ARG A 71 22.57 27.36 15.42
CA ARG A 71 21.94 27.32 16.75
C ARG A 71 20.46 27.73 16.76
N ASP A 72 19.99 28.46 15.73
CA ASP A 72 18.69 29.14 15.78
C ASP A 72 17.61 28.61 14.82
N LEU A 73 17.87 27.54 14.07
CA LEU A 73 16.84 26.89 13.23
C LEU A 73 16.43 25.53 13.79
N ALA A 74 15.37 25.58 14.60
CA ALA A 74 14.52 24.49 15.05
C ALA A 74 15.13 23.43 16.00
N LYS A 75 14.58 23.39 17.21
CA LYS A 75 14.71 22.30 18.19
C LYS A 75 14.45 20.94 17.48
N GLY A 76 15.49 20.15 17.26
CA GLY A 76 15.40 18.80 16.71
C GLY A 76 16.32 18.45 15.54
N ALA A 77 17.16 19.37 15.06
CA ALA A 77 18.14 19.04 14.01
C ALA A 77 19.35 18.24 14.54
N TYR A 78 19.67 17.12 13.89
CA TYR A 78 20.86 16.33 14.18
C TYR A 78 22.04 16.84 13.34
N VAL A 79 23.18 17.08 13.98
CA VAL A 79 24.40 17.62 13.33
C VAL A 79 25.55 16.65 13.56
N GLN A 80 26.07 16.04 12.50
CA GLN A 80 27.27 15.21 12.56
C GLN A 80 28.18 15.51 11.37
N GLY A 81 29.24 16.28 11.60
CA GLY A 81 30.18 16.69 10.56
C GLY A 81 29.59 17.70 9.56
N LEU A 82 29.76 17.41 8.25
CA LEU A 82 29.30 18.25 7.12
C LEU A 82 27.83 18.02 6.74
N VAL A 83 27.07 17.24 7.52
CA VAL A 83 25.70 16.82 7.20
C VAL A 83 24.74 17.16 8.36
N THR A 84 23.59 17.72 8.02
CA THR A 84 22.51 18.05 8.98
C THR A 84 21.17 17.50 8.49
N ILE A 85 20.37 16.89 9.37
CA ILE A 85 19.00 16.45 9.08
C ILE A 85 17.99 17.34 9.80
N ALA A 86 17.06 17.92 9.05
CA ALA A 86 15.90 18.62 9.58
C ALA A 86 14.61 17.81 9.41
N PRO A 87 13.64 17.96 10.34
CA PRO A 87 12.34 17.30 10.24
C PRO A 87 11.60 17.71 8.94
N PRO A 88 10.69 16.85 8.45
CA PRO A 88 9.94 17.13 7.23
C PRO A 88 9.13 18.43 7.36
N PRO A 89 8.95 19.20 6.28
CA PRO A 89 8.07 20.37 6.29
C PRO A 89 6.66 20.01 6.75
N PRO A 90 5.98 20.89 7.51
CA PRO A 90 4.57 20.66 7.84
C PRO A 90 3.78 20.47 6.53
N PHE A 91 2.84 19.51 6.52
CA PHE A 91 1.99 19.12 5.38
C PHE A 91 2.54 18.10 4.36
N GLN A 92 3.70 17.48 4.57
CA GLN A 92 4.12 16.32 3.75
C GLN A 92 3.72 14.98 4.40
N SER A 93 3.12 14.09 3.61
CA SER A 93 2.91 12.69 4.02
C SER A 93 4.27 11.99 4.12
N THR A 94 4.59 11.49 5.32
CA THR A 94 5.80 10.71 5.61
C THR A 94 5.60 9.21 5.39
N ALA A 95 4.39 8.79 4.96
CA ALA A 95 4.09 7.39 4.73
C ALA A 95 5.04 6.78 3.68
N PRO A 96 5.55 5.56 3.91
CA PRO A 96 6.33 4.86 2.90
C PRO A 96 5.46 4.67 1.65
N THR A 97 6.06 4.83 0.48
CA THR A 97 5.35 4.64 -0.80
C THR A 97 5.20 3.17 -1.19
N ARG A 98 5.86 2.28 -0.43
CA ARG A 98 5.92 0.84 -0.68
C ARG A 98 5.43 0.05 0.53
N GLU A 99 4.74 -1.05 0.27
CA GLU A 99 4.42 -2.05 1.28
C GLU A 99 5.70 -2.74 1.77
N LYS A 100 5.76 -3.05 3.06
CA LYS A 100 6.92 -3.68 3.69
C LYS A 100 7.09 -5.11 3.14
N PRO A 101 8.18 -5.41 2.40
CA PRO A 101 8.47 -6.78 2.01
C PRO A 101 8.81 -7.59 3.27
N SER A 102 8.35 -8.85 3.34
CA SER A 102 8.79 -9.78 4.38
C SER A 102 10.31 -9.91 4.34
N ASN A 103 10.98 -9.94 5.49
CA ASN A 103 12.44 -10.07 5.66
C ASN A 103 13.35 -8.97 5.07
N CYS A 104 12.82 -7.80 4.72
CA CYS A 104 13.64 -6.73 4.15
C CYS A 104 14.54 -6.05 5.19
N ASN A 105 15.86 -6.23 5.06
CA ASN A 105 16.89 -5.57 5.87
C ASN A 105 17.52 -4.34 5.19
N THR A 106 17.04 -3.95 4.01
CA THR A 106 17.67 -2.90 3.20
C THR A 106 16.68 -1.77 2.94
N VAL A 107 17.11 -0.52 3.10
CA VAL A 107 16.33 0.66 2.71
C VAL A 107 16.87 1.25 1.42
N PHE A 108 15.96 1.72 0.58
CA PHE A 108 16.24 2.58 -0.57
C PHE A 108 16.20 4.03 -0.11
N VAL A 109 17.25 4.78 -0.44
CA VAL A 109 17.36 6.21 -0.15
C VAL A 109 17.48 6.98 -1.46
N GLY A 110 16.42 7.67 -1.86
CA GLY A 110 16.33 8.45 -3.09
C GLY A 110 16.34 9.96 -2.85
N THR A 111 16.40 10.72 -3.95
CA THR A 111 16.38 12.19 -3.94
C THR A 111 17.55 12.77 -3.14
N LEU A 112 18.71 12.14 -3.27
CA LEU A 112 19.93 12.58 -2.62
C LEU A 112 20.51 13.81 -3.33
N PRO A 113 21.07 14.79 -2.60
CA PRO A 113 21.79 15.89 -3.22
C PRO A 113 23.07 15.39 -3.91
N GLU A 114 23.51 16.04 -4.98
CA GLU A 114 24.62 15.58 -5.84
C GLU A 114 25.98 15.46 -5.10
N SER A 115 26.14 16.22 -4.02
CA SER A 115 27.29 16.18 -3.12
C SER A 115 27.25 15.06 -2.08
N THR A 116 26.20 14.22 -2.08
CA THR A 116 26.06 13.12 -1.11
C THR A 116 27.08 12.04 -1.36
N THR A 117 27.80 11.69 -0.31
CA THR A 117 28.75 10.57 -0.31
C THR A 117 28.18 9.40 0.47
N GLU A 118 28.74 8.21 0.26
CA GLU A 118 28.40 7.01 1.02
C GLU A 118 28.57 7.23 2.54
N LYS A 119 29.60 8.01 2.93
CA LYS A 119 29.85 8.42 4.30
C LYS A 119 28.68 9.22 4.89
N HIS A 120 28.12 10.16 4.13
CA HIS A 120 26.96 10.94 4.57
C HIS A 120 25.75 10.04 4.86
N LEU A 121 25.51 9.01 4.03
CA LEU A 121 24.45 8.04 4.31
C LEU A 121 24.75 7.20 5.54
N TYR A 122 25.98 6.74 5.71
CA TYR A 122 26.37 5.97 6.89
C TYR A 122 26.14 6.78 8.17
N ASP A 123 26.62 8.03 8.21
CA ASP A 123 26.49 8.92 9.37
C ASP A 123 25.01 9.17 9.72
N ILE A 124 24.16 9.37 8.72
CA ILE A 124 22.71 9.54 8.90
C ILE A 124 22.04 8.28 9.47
N PHE A 125 22.32 7.12 8.88
CA PHE A 125 21.55 5.90 9.15
C PHE A 125 22.13 5.04 10.28
N CYS A 126 23.37 5.30 10.74
CA CYS A 126 23.99 4.52 11.80
C CYS A 126 23.27 4.66 13.15
N GLU A 127 22.58 5.78 13.38
CA GLU A 127 21.74 6.00 14.58
C GLU A 127 20.47 5.11 14.56
N CYS A 128 20.00 4.74 13.36
CA CYS A 128 18.85 3.85 13.21
C CYS A 128 19.19 2.40 13.60
N GLY A 129 20.45 1.98 13.43
CA GLY A 129 20.95 0.68 13.84
C GLY A 129 22.26 0.28 13.14
N PRO A 130 22.82 -0.89 13.50
CA PRO A 130 24.07 -1.37 12.92
C PRO A 130 23.94 -1.63 11.42
N ILE A 131 24.71 -0.88 10.64
CA ILE A 131 24.77 -0.98 9.18
C ILE A 131 25.72 -2.11 8.78
N GLN A 132 25.27 -2.94 7.84
CA GLN A 132 26.05 -4.02 7.23
C GLN A 132 26.75 -3.56 5.95
N ASP A 133 26.07 -2.79 5.10
CA ASP A 133 26.63 -2.29 3.84
C ASP A 133 25.92 -1.00 3.38
N VAL A 134 26.63 -0.11 2.68
CA VAL A 134 26.07 1.10 2.07
C VAL A 134 26.49 1.15 0.60
N ARG A 135 25.53 1.36 -0.30
CA ARG A 135 25.80 1.37 -1.76
C ARG A 135 25.18 2.59 -2.41
N MET A 136 26.01 3.45 -2.98
CA MET A 136 25.56 4.60 -3.78
C MET A 136 25.39 4.24 -5.26
N ALA A 137 24.38 4.81 -5.90
CA ALA A 137 24.18 4.68 -7.34
C ALA A 137 25.24 5.47 -8.13
N ARG A 138 25.54 5.03 -9.36
CA ARG A 138 26.54 5.67 -10.23
C ARG A 138 26.21 7.12 -10.57
N ASN A 139 24.93 7.45 -10.65
CA ASN A 139 24.43 8.81 -10.89
C ASN A 139 24.24 9.61 -9.59
N LYS A 140 24.60 9.06 -8.43
CA LYS A 140 24.53 9.68 -7.08
C LYS A 140 23.16 10.23 -6.65
N THR A 141 22.09 9.94 -7.38
CA THR A 141 20.74 10.41 -7.05
C THR A 141 20.01 9.52 -6.05
N TYR A 142 20.51 8.31 -5.81
CA TYR A 142 19.98 7.37 -4.83
C TYR A 142 21.06 6.42 -4.30
N GLY A 143 20.75 5.73 -3.21
CA GLY A 143 21.58 4.71 -2.58
C GLY A 143 20.73 3.65 -1.88
N HIS A 144 21.41 2.61 -1.39
CA HIS A 144 20.82 1.54 -0.58
C HIS A 144 21.64 1.40 0.71
N VAL A 145 20.95 1.24 1.83
CA VAL A 145 21.58 0.98 3.13
C VAL A 145 21.07 -0.35 3.64
N GLU A 146 21.97 -1.31 3.82
CA GLU A 146 21.68 -2.63 4.37
C GLU A 146 21.99 -2.64 5.87
N PHE A 147 21.00 -3.00 6.68
CA PHE A 147 21.12 -3.12 8.13
C PHE A 147 21.28 -4.57 8.55
N LYS A 148 21.89 -4.78 9.72
CA LYS A 148 21.99 -6.11 10.32
C LYS A 148 20.65 -6.63 10.87
N TYR A 149 19.75 -5.74 11.25
CA TYR A 149 18.46 -6.08 11.88
C TYR A 149 17.28 -5.35 11.22
N GLU A 150 16.17 -6.06 11.04
CA GLU A 150 14.92 -5.55 10.46
C GLU A 150 14.35 -4.36 11.26
N SER A 151 14.48 -4.37 12.59
CA SER A 151 14.02 -3.26 13.45
C SER A 151 14.69 -1.92 13.14
N SER A 152 15.88 -1.94 12.52
CA SER A 152 16.61 -0.74 12.10
C SER A 152 15.99 -0.11 10.84
N VAL A 153 15.40 -0.94 9.98
CA VAL A 153 14.69 -0.52 8.76
C VAL A 153 13.46 0.28 9.15
N ASP A 154 12.67 -0.18 10.13
CA ASP A 154 11.48 0.52 10.58
C ASP A 154 11.79 1.92 11.15
N LYS A 155 12.95 2.10 11.78
CA LYS A 155 13.44 3.42 12.23
C LYS A 155 13.91 4.27 11.06
N ALA A 156 14.66 3.69 10.12
CA ALA A 156 15.15 4.40 8.94
C ALA A 156 14.00 4.94 8.07
N ILE A 157 12.89 4.21 7.93
CA ILE A 157 11.69 4.67 7.20
C ILE A 157 11.09 5.94 7.82
N GLN A 158 11.27 6.19 9.12
CA GLN A 158 10.79 7.43 9.76
C GLN A 158 11.55 8.68 9.30
N LEU A 159 12.73 8.51 8.69
CA LEU A 159 13.51 9.59 8.09
C LEU A 159 13.03 9.96 6.67
N ASN A 160 11.95 9.33 6.19
CA ASN A 160 11.36 9.68 4.90
C ASN A 160 10.89 11.15 4.90
N LYS A 161 11.24 11.86 3.83
CA LYS A 161 10.96 13.29 3.60
C LYS A 161 11.71 14.28 4.50
N CYS A 162 12.61 13.81 5.36
CA CYS A 162 13.52 14.70 6.07
C CYS A 162 14.40 15.49 5.10
N THR A 163 14.69 16.75 5.43
CA THR A 163 15.60 17.58 4.62
C THR A 163 17.03 17.31 5.07
N VAL A 164 17.85 16.81 4.16
CA VAL A 164 19.28 16.62 4.39
C VAL A 164 20.03 17.79 3.80
N TYR A 165 20.82 18.47 4.61
CA TYR A 165 21.77 19.50 4.21
C TYR A 165 23.15 18.88 4.16
N VAL A 166 23.80 18.95 3.00
CA VAL A 166 25.16 18.49 2.77
C VAL A 166 26.01 19.68 2.40
N THR A 167 27.02 19.95 3.22
CA THR A 167 28.03 20.99 2.94
C THR A 167 29.20 20.36 2.20
N SER A 168 29.47 20.86 0.99
CA SER A 168 30.62 20.42 0.20
C SER A 168 31.92 20.96 0.78
N THR A 169 33.04 20.31 0.47
CA THR A 169 34.38 20.79 0.85
C THR A 169 34.71 22.17 0.28
N ASN A 170 33.97 22.61 -0.73
CA ASN A 170 34.13 23.92 -1.37
C ASN A 170 33.29 25.04 -0.70
N GLY A 171 32.53 24.72 0.35
CA GLY A 171 31.67 25.66 1.07
C GLY A 171 30.25 25.81 0.50
N ASP A 172 29.92 25.09 -0.57
CA ASP A 172 28.56 25.06 -1.13
C ASP A 172 27.63 24.17 -0.29
N GLU A 173 26.44 24.66 0.03
CA GLU A 173 25.42 23.93 0.77
C GLU A 173 24.36 23.39 -0.20
N PHE A 174 24.17 22.07 -0.21
CA PHE A 174 23.14 21.40 -1.00
C PHE A 174 22.10 20.82 -0.07
N SER A 175 20.82 21.08 -0.32
CA SER A 175 19.73 20.52 0.47
C SER A 175 18.73 19.78 -0.40
N SER A 176 18.27 18.61 0.04
CA SER A 176 17.11 17.95 -0.58
C SER A 176 16.32 17.14 0.44
N ASN A 177 15.05 16.88 0.12
CA ASN A 177 14.20 15.99 0.89
C ASN A 177 14.47 14.56 0.47
N ILE A 178 15.06 13.77 1.37
CA ILE A 178 15.37 12.38 1.07
C ILE A 178 14.09 11.54 1.02
N GLN A 179 14.05 10.57 0.11
CA GLN A 179 12.99 9.58 0.05
C GLN A 179 13.53 8.30 0.65
N VAL A 180 12.95 7.84 1.76
CA VAL A 180 13.33 6.56 2.36
C VAL A 180 12.18 5.58 2.17
N ASP A 181 12.44 4.49 1.46
CA ASP A 181 11.48 3.42 1.21
C ASP A 181 12.12 2.05 1.44
N TYR A 182 11.30 1.01 1.56
CA TYR A 182 11.82 -0.36 1.57
C TYR A 182 12.53 -0.68 0.25
N ALA A 183 13.76 -1.18 0.35
CA ALA A 183 14.45 -1.67 -0.83
C ALA A 183 13.78 -2.96 -1.31
N GLN A 184 13.73 -3.13 -2.63
CA GLN A 184 13.40 -4.43 -3.19
C GLN A 184 14.66 -5.30 -3.14
N SER A 185 14.54 -6.56 -2.74
CA SER A 185 15.65 -7.51 -2.85
C SER A 185 16.19 -7.48 -4.27
N ARG A 186 17.52 -7.51 -4.43
CA ARG A 186 18.16 -7.60 -5.74
C ARG A 186 17.68 -8.84 -6.49
N GLU A 187 17.49 -9.94 -5.77
CA GLU A 187 16.97 -11.20 -6.32
C GLU A 187 15.53 -11.03 -6.84
N LEU A 188 14.65 -10.34 -6.08
CA LEU A 188 13.29 -10.00 -6.51
C LEU A 188 13.29 -9.03 -7.70
N SER A 189 14.22 -8.06 -7.72
CA SER A 189 14.36 -7.10 -8.82
C SER A 189 14.81 -7.79 -10.11
N ASP A 190 15.79 -8.69 -10.00
CA ASP A 190 16.30 -9.49 -11.11
C ASP A 190 15.27 -10.53 -11.56
N ALA A 191 14.51 -11.13 -10.62
CA ALA A 191 13.35 -11.96 -10.93
C ALA A 191 12.30 -11.18 -11.71
N LYS A 192 11.92 -9.98 -11.25
CA LYS A 192 10.94 -9.13 -11.91
C LYS A 192 11.38 -8.68 -13.31
N ARG A 193 12.69 -8.48 -13.53
CA ARG A 193 13.26 -8.23 -14.87
C ARG A 193 13.13 -9.46 -15.77
N ARG A 194 13.46 -10.66 -15.28
CA ARG A 194 13.29 -11.93 -16.00
C ARG A 194 11.82 -12.21 -16.35
N MET A 195 10.90 -11.92 -15.42
CA MET A 195 9.47 -12.04 -15.67
C MET A 195 9.00 -11.12 -16.79
N LYS A 196 9.52 -9.89 -16.85
CA LYS A 196 9.18 -8.91 -17.90
C LYS A 196 9.78 -9.28 -19.25
N SER A 197 10.98 -9.83 -19.28
CA SER A 197 11.58 -10.28 -20.55
C SER A 197 10.89 -11.54 -21.08
N GLY A 198 10.35 -12.38 -20.17
CA GLY A 198 9.65 -13.61 -20.53
C GLY A 198 10.60 -14.73 -20.95
N ASP A 199 11.91 -14.51 -20.87
CA ASP A 199 12.91 -15.47 -21.32
C ASP A 199 12.89 -16.72 -20.44
N ILE A 200 12.89 -17.89 -21.08
CA ILE A 200 13.08 -19.15 -20.36
C ILE A 200 14.57 -19.38 -20.14
N LEU A 201 14.95 -19.59 -18.89
CA LEU A 201 16.31 -19.91 -18.48
C LEU A 201 16.69 -21.29 -19.03
N PRO A 202 17.92 -21.50 -19.51
CA PRO A 202 18.39 -22.83 -19.86
C PRO A 202 18.56 -23.69 -18.60
N PHE A 203 18.31 -25.00 -18.71
CA PHE A 203 18.52 -25.91 -17.58
C PHE A 203 20.01 -26.07 -17.28
N ASN A 204 20.41 -25.71 -16.07
CA ASN A 204 21.71 -26.00 -15.48
C ASN A 204 21.59 -25.90 -13.95
N ALA A 205 22.62 -26.31 -13.21
CA ALA A 205 22.58 -26.35 -11.74
C ALA A 205 22.30 -24.97 -11.10
N ALA A 206 22.88 -23.89 -11.63
CA ALA A 206 22.70 -22.54 -11.10
C ALA A 206 21.27 -22.03 -11.31
N ASN A 207 20.73 -22.18 -12.53
CA ASN A 207 19.36 -21.79 -12.86
C ASN A 207 18.33 -22.64 -12.13
N ALA A 208 18.62 -23.93 -11.88
CA ALA A 208 17.74 -24.78 -11.07
C ALA A 208 17.62 -24.28 -9.62
N GLN A 209 18.70 -23.75 -9.03
CA GLN A 209 18.63 -23.12 -7.71
C GLN A 209 17.78 -21.84 -7.73
N ILE A 210 17.96 -20.99 -8.75
CA ILE A 210 17.16 -19.77 -8.92
C ILE A 210 15.66 -20.12 -9.03
N VAL A 211 15.30 -21.06 -9.91
CA VAL A 211 13.91 -21.52 -10.07
C VAL A 211 13.39 -22.15 -8.79
N SER A 212 14.22 -22.89 -8.04
CA SER A 212 13.83 -23.44 -6.75
C SER A 212 13.48 -22.37 -5.72
N THR A 213 14.21 -21.25 -5.69
CA THR A 213 13.92 -20.11 -4.81
C THR A 213 12.67 -19.38 -5.29
N ASP A 214 12.58 -19.10 -6.59
CA ASP A 214 11.45 -18.37 -7.18
C ASP A 214 10.12 -19.14 -7.05
N LEU A 215 10.15 -20.49 -7.04
CA LEU A 215 8.97 -21.33 -6.79
C LEU A 215 8.43 -21.24 -5.35
N ARG A 216 9.20 -20.67 -4.41
CA ARG A 216 8.76 -20.50 -3.01
C ARG A 216 8.09 -19.15 -2.77
N ASN A 217 8.19 -18.22 -3.72
CA ASN A 217 7.67 -16.87 -3.62
C ASN A 217 6.47 -16.71 -4.56
N ASP A 218 5.34 -16.22 -4.06
CA ASP A 218 4.09 -16.15 -4.83
C ASP A 218 4.21 -15.22 -6.04
N ASP A 219 4.90 -14.08 -5.87
CA ASP A 219 5.09 -13.09 -6.92
C ASP A 219 5.89 -13.62 -8.12
N THR A 220 6.77 -14.59 -7.90
CA THR A 220 7.66 -15.14 -8.93
C THR A 220 7.27 -16.55 -9.36
N PHE A 221 6.31 -17.17 -8.67
CA PHE A 221 5.91 -18.56 -8.84
C PHE A 221 5.54 -18.87 -10.29
N GLU A 222 4.72 -18.03 -10.92
CA GLU A 222 4.21 -18.28 -12.28
C GLU A 222 5.34 -18.37 -13.31
N TYR A 223 6.32 -17.46 -13.22
CA TYR A 223 7.48 -17.48 -14.10
C TYR A 223 8.39 -18.69 -13.84
N ALA A 224 8.62 -19.03 -12.57
CA ALA A 224 9.43 -20.18 -12.19
C ALA A 224 8.77 -21.50 -12.62
N ALA A 225 7.45 -21.61 -12.47
CA ALA A 225 6.65 -22.74 -12.94
C ALA A 225 6.74 -22.88 -14.47
N ARG A 226 6.65 -21.77 -15.23
CA ARG A 226 6.85 -21.78 -16.69
C ARG A 226 8.22 -22.32 -17.10
N ASN A 227 9.29 -21.98 -16.37
CA ASN A 227 10.62 -22.53 -16.61
C ASN A 227 10.66 -24.05 -16.35
N LEU A 228 10.10 -24.49 -15.22
CA LEU A 228 10.04 -25.91 -14.86
C LEU A 228 9.27 -26.75 -15.89
N ILE A 229 8.10 -26.27 -16.31
CA ILE A 229 7.27 -26.90 -17.36
C ILE A 229 8.11 -27.10 -18.62
N GLN A 230 8.74 -26.04 -19.13
CA GLN A 230 9.52 -26.15 -20.37
C GLN A 230 10.73 -27.09 -20.21
N TRP A 231 11.38 -27.10 -19.05
CA TRP A 231 12.49 -28.03 -18.80
C TRP A 231 12.04 -29.49 -18.82
N MET A 232 10.86 -29.77 -18.28
CA MET A 232 10.27 -31.11 -18.30
C MET A 232 9.84 -31.51 -19.72
N GLU A 233 9.15 -30.64 -20.45
CA GLU A 233 8.74 -30.88 -21.84
C GLU A 233 9.93 -31.12 -22.78
N LYS A 234 11.06 -30.45 -22.54
CA LYS A 234 12.32 -30.64 -23.29
C LYS A 234 13.09 -31.90 -22.91
N GLY A 235 12.64 -32.65 -21.90
CA GLY A 235 13.31 -33.89 -21.47
C GLY A 235 14.58 -33.68 -20.65
N ASN A 236 14.74 -32.53 -19.99
CA ASN A 236 15.91 -32.28 -19.12
C ASN A 236 15.85 -33.10 -17.81
N CYS A 237 14.70 -33.67 -17.48
CA CYS A 237 14.55 -34.62 -16.39
C CYS A 237 15.02 -36.01 -16.84
N THR A 238 16.17 -36.42 -16.33
CA THR A 238 16.84 -37.70 -16.60
C THR A 238 17.06 -38.43 -15.29
N SER A 239 17.46 -39.70 -15.32
CA SER A 239 17.79 -40.45 -14.09
C SER A 239 18.82 -39.74 -13.20
N THR A 240 19.78 -39.02 -13.80
CA THR A 240 20.81 -38.25 -13.08
C THR A 240 20.28 -36.95 -12.49
N THR A 241 19.26 -36.33 -13.11
CA THR A 241 18.71 -35.02 -12.70
C THR A 241 17.39 -35.14 -11.93
N ALA A 242 16.82 -36.34 -11.82
CA ALA A 242 15.53 -36.63 -11.21
C ALA A 242 15.42 -36.08 -9.78
N GLY A 243 16.48 -36.17 -8.96
CA GLY A 243 16.49 -35.62 -7.61
C GLY A 243 16.29 -34.10 -7.57
N THR A 244 16.89 -33.37 -8.52
CA THR A 244 16.70 -31.92 -8.65
C THR A 244 15.26 -31.59 -9.05
N PHE A 245 14.71 -32.27 -10.06
CA PHE A 245 13.32 -32.06 -10.48
C PHE A 245 12.33 -32.43 -9.39
N PHE A 246 12.59 -33.49 -8.63
CA PHE A 246 11.77 -33.86 -7.48
C PHE A 246 11.77 -32.76 -6.40
N GLY A 247 12.92 -32.14 -6.12
CA GLY A 247 12.99 -30.98 -5.22
C GLY A 247 12.21 -29.76 -5.73
N LEU A 248 12.24 -29.50 -7.03
CA LEU A 248 11.44 -28.44 -7.66
C LEU A 248 9.94 -28.74 -7.57
N LEU A 249 9.52 -29.97 -7.87
CA LEU A 249 8.13 -30.44 -7.73
C LEU A 249 7.66 -30.42 -6.27
N SER A 250 8.53 -30.73 -5.32
CA SER A 250 8.24 -30.58 -3.89
C SER A 250 7.96 -29.11 -3.53
N SER A 251 8.68 -28.17 -4.14
CA SER A 251 8.41 -26.73 -3.96
C SER A 251 7.07 -26.32 -4.57
N VAL A 252 6.69 -26.88 -5.73
CA VAL A 252 5.37 -26.69 -6.34
C VAL A 252 4.25 -27.23 -5.43
N ASN A 253 4.40 -28.43 -4.89
CA ASN A 253 3.40 -29.02 -4.00
C ASN A 253 3.23 -28.24 -2.69
N ASN A 254 4.33 -27.71 -2.15
CA ASN A 254 4.27 -26.79 -1.01
C ASN A 254 3.50 -25.50 -1.34
N HIS A 255 3.63 -24.98 -2.56
CA HIS A 255 2.83 -23.85 -3.02
C HIS A 255 1.34 -24.21 -3.12
N CYS A 256 0.97 -25.41 -3.57
CA CYS A 256 -0.42 -25.89 -3.51
C CYS A 256 -0.99 -25.88 -2.09
N PHE A 257 -0.28 -26.44 -1.10
CA PHE A 257 -0.73 -26.40 0.30
C PHE A 257 -0.86 -24.97 0.84
N LYS A 258 0.01 -24.06 0.39
CA LYS A 258 -0.09 -22.65 0.74
C LYS A 258 -1.37 -22.02 0.18
N LEU A 259 -1.69 -22.28 -1.10
CA LEU A 259 -2.92 -21.80 -1.73
C LEU A 259 -4.16 -22.35 -1.03
N GLU A 260 -4.18 -23.63 -0.65
CA GLU A 260 -5.29 -24.21 0.13
C GLU A 260 -5.48 -23.52 1.48
N LYS A 261 -4.37 -23.19 2.16
CA LYS A 261 -4.40 -22.47 3.44
C LYS A 261 -4.91 -21.04 3.26
N GLU A 262 -4.50 -20.36 2.20
CA GLU A 262 -4.96 -19.01 1.88
C GLU A 262 -6.43 -18.99 1.51
N MET A 263 -6.92 -19.94 0.72
CA MET A 263 -8.34 -20.12 0.42
C MET A 263 -9.16 -20.23 1.71
N LYS A 264 -8.78 -21.15 2.62
CA LYS A 264 -9.43 -21.29 3.94
C LYS A 264 -9.27 -20.06 4.83
N ALA A 265 -8.25 -19.24 4.63
CA ALA A 265 -8.13 -17.96 5.35
C ALA A 265 -9.13 -16.93 4.81
N LYS A 266 -9.27 -16.83 3.49
CA LYS A 266 -10.26 -15.94 2.85
C LYS A 266 -11.69 -16.30 3.23
N ASP A 267 -12.03 -17.59 3.26
CA ASP A 267 -13.35 -18.06 3.71
C ASP A 267 -13.63 -17.63 5.16
N ARG A 268 -12.62 -17.75 6.05
CA ARG A 268 -12.74 -17.31 7.45
C ARG A 268 -12.87 -15.79 7.57
N ASP A 269 -12.08 -15.03 6.82
CA ASP A 269 -12.16 -13.57 6.81
C ASP A 269 -13.56 -13.11 6.36
N GLU A 270 -14.14 -13.79 5.37
CA GLU A 270 -15.50 -13.55 4.89
C GLU A 270 -16.56 -13.88 5.96
N GLU A 271 -16.47 -15.06 6.59
CA GLU A 271 -17.36 -15.43 7.71
C GLU A 271 -17.28 -14.41 8.86
N GLU A 272 -16.08 -14.00 9.25
CA GLU A 272 -15.86 -12.99 10.29
C GLU A 272 -16.45 -11.62 9.91
N PHE A 273 -16.30 -11.22 8.65
CA PHE A 273 -16.89 -9.99 8.13
C PHE A 273 -18.42 -10.02 8.21
N TYR A 274 -19.05 -11.11 7.77
CA TYR A 274 -20.50 -11.27 7.84
C TYR A 274 -21.02 -11.34 9.28
N MET A 275 -20.30 -12.01 10.18
CA MET A 275 -20.62 -12.04 11.61
C MET A 275 -20.56 -10.63 12.22
N LYS A 276 -19.53 -9.86 11.91
CA LYS A 276 -19.38 -8.47 12.38
C LYS A 276 -20.50 -7.58 11.84
N LYS A 277 -20.80 -7.65 10.54
CA LYS A 277 -21.89 -6.90 9.92
C LYS A 277 -23.24 -7.26 10.54
N ARG A 278 -23.52 -8.55 10.76
CA ARG A 278 -24.72 -9.03 11.42
C ARG A 278 -24.85 -8.48 12.84
N SER A 279 -23.77 -8.52 13.62
CA SER A 279 -23.75 -7.97 14.98
C SER A 279 -24.08 -6.47 15.00
N GLN A 280 -23.47 -5.69 14.09
CA GLN A 280 -23.77 -4.26 13.95
C GLN A 280 -25.23 -4.00 13.58
N LEU A 281 -25.79 -4.76 12.63
CA LEU A 281 -27.20 -4.65 12.26
C LEU A 281 -28.13 -5.06 13.42
N GLN A 282 -27.77 -6.08 14.20
CA GLN A 282 -28.53 -6.48 15.40
C GLN A 282 -28.55 -5.37 16.46
N GLN A 283 -27.44 -4.63 16.65
CA GLN A 283 -27.42 -3.47 17.55
C GLN A 283 -28.39 -2.38 17.10
N LEU A 284 -28.53 -2.13 15.79
CA LEU A 284 -29.53 -1.20 15.27
C LEU A 284 -30.97 -1.66 15.53
N VAL A 285 -31.24 -2.98 15.47
CA VAL A 285 -32.55 -3.53 15.85
C VAL A 285 -32.85 -3.27 17.32
N VAL A 286 -31.87 -3.45 18.22
CA VAL A 286 -32.03 -3.14 19.66
C VAL A 286 -32.35 -1.66 19.87
N GLN A 287 -31.69 -0.76 19.13
CA GLN A 287 -32.01 0.67 19.16
C GLN A 287 -33.44 0.96 18.68
N CYS A 288 -33.88 0.32 17.59
CA CYS A 288 -35.27 0.44 17.12
C CYS A 288 -36.27 -0.04 18.18
N GLY A 289 -35.99 -1.15 18.86
CA GLY A 289 -36.84 -1.64 19.95
C GLY A 289 -36.90 -0.68 21.15
N THR A 290 -35.79 -0.02 21.47
CA THR A 290 -35.77 1.03 22.51
C THR A 290 -36.61 2.24 22.11
N LEU A 291 -36.51 2.66 20.84
CA LEU A 291 -37.33 3.75 20.29
C LEU A 291 -38.82 3.36 20.31
N ASP A 292 -39.18 2.16 19.88
CA ASP A 292 -40.56 1.68 19.91
C ASP A 292 -41.12 1.70 21.34
N ALA A 293 -40.34 1.28 22.34
CA ALA A 293 -40.73 1.37 23.75
C ALA A 293 -41.01 2.81 24.23
N VAL A 294 -40.22 3.80 23.79
CA VAL A 294 -40.46 5.22 24.09
C VAL A 294 -41.80 5.67 23.48
N PHE A 295 -42.05 5.34 22.21
CA PHE A 295 -43.29 5.70 21.53
C PHE A 295 -44.51 4.95 22.09
N GLU A 296 -44.35 3.72 22.56
CA GLU A 296 -45.38 2.99 23.30
C GLU A 296 -45.72 3.71 24.62
N ALA A 297 -44.72 4.21 25.34
CA ALA A 297 -44.95 5.01 26.56
C ALA A 297 -45.71 6.32 26.28
N THR A 298 -45.53 6.95 25.10
CA THR A 298 -46.34 8.12 24.72
C THR A 298 -47.82 7.77 24.49
N SER A 299 -48.11 6.51 24.16
CA SER A 299 -49.47 6.01 23.88
C SER A 299 -50.26 5.71 25.15
N VAL A 300 -49.64 5.80 26.33
CA VAL A 300 -50.32 5.67 27.64
C VAL A 300 -51.34 6.80 27.79
N LYS A 301 -52.61 6.46 28.03
CA LYS A 301 -53.74 7.42 28.08
C LYS A 301 -53.43 8.71 28.87
N LYS A 302 -52.81 8.58 30.06
CA LYS A 302 -52.41 9.72 30.91
C LYS A 302 -51.47 10.70 30.21
N THR A 303 -50.55 10.21 29.39
CA THR A 303 -49.59 11.03 28.62
C THR A 303 -50.19 11.46 27.29
N TRP A 304 -50.88 10.52 26.62
CA TRP A 304 -51.48 10.70 25.31
C TRP A 304 -52.50 11.84 25.27
N ASP A 305 -53.29 11.98 26.33
CA ASP A 305 -54.35 12.99 26.39
C ASP A 305 -53.85 14.44 26.50
N HIS A 306 -52.59 14.63 26.90
CA HIS A 306 -51.94 15.95 26.91
C HIS A 306 -51.50 16.42 25.51
N PHE A 307 -51.28 15.51 24.56
CA PHE A 307 -50.93 15.90 23.19
C PHE A 307 -52.16 16.39 22.42
N THR A 308 -51.95 17.41 21.60
CA THR A 308 -52.99 17.88 20.66
C THR A 308 -53.24 16.85 19.56
N LYS A 309 -54.41 16.91 18.90
CA LYS A 309 -54.74 16.00 17.78
C LYS A 309 -53.67 16.01 16.67
N PRO A 310 -53.13 17.16 16.21
CA PRO A 310 -52.04 17.18 15.23
C PRO A 310 -50.76 16.48 15.74
N GLN A 311 -50.36 16.73 17.00
CA GLN A 311 -49.18 16.10 17.60
C GLN A 311 -49.34 14.57 17.69
N ARG A 312 -50.52 14.08 18.10
CA ARG A 312 -50.82 12.64 18.13
C ARG A 312 -50.65 11.98 16.75
N LYS A 313 -51.15 12.63 15.70
CA LYS A 313 -50.98 12.14 14.32
C LYS A 313 -49.50 12.03 13.94
N THR A 314 -48.69 13.03 14.29
CA THR A 314 -47.24 13.01 14.06
C THR A 314 -46.52 11.91 14.86
N LEU A 315 -46.88 11.71 16.13
CA LEU A 315 -46.32 10.63 16.96
C LEU A 315 -46.61 9.25 16.38
N SER A 316 -47.83 9.01 15.90
CA SER A 316 -48.19 7.76 15.22
C SER A 316 -47.37 7.55 13.94
N GLN A 317 -47.19 8.61 13.13
CA GLN A 317 -46.36 8.53 11.91
C GLN A 317 -44.90 8.18 12.22
N TRP A 318 -44.31 8.76 13.28
CA TRP A 318 -42.94 8.42 13.67
C TRP A 318 -42.82 6.98 14.19
N LYS A 319 -43.83 6.49 14.93
CA LYS A 319 -43.90 5.10 15.39
C LYS A 319 -43.97 4.11 14.22
N ASP A 320 -44.77 4.41 13.20
CA ASP A 320 -44.86 3.58 11.99
C ASP A 320 -43.54 3.55 11.22
N HIS A 321 -42.85 4.69 11.11
CA HIS A 321 -41.53 4.76 10.47
C HIS A 321 -40.47 3.92 11.21
N ILE A 322 -40.48 3.90 12.55
CA ILE A 322 -39.56 3.05 13.33
C ILE A 322 -39.80 1.56 13.04
N LYS A 323 -41.06 1.13 12.91
CA LYS A 323 -41.40 -0.26 12.57
C LYS A 323 -40.96 -0.64 11.15
N GLU A 324 -41.16 0.26 10.19
CA GLU A 324 -40.66 0.07 8.82
C GLU A 324 -39.14 -0.02 8.77
N LEU A 325 -38.44 0.84 9.52
CA LEU A 325 -36.99 0.79 9.64
C LEU A 325 -36.51 -0.54 10.26
N GLU A 326 -37.14 -0.97 11.36
CA GLU A 326 -36.79 -2.21 12.05
C GLU A 326 -37.00 -3.44 11.14
N THR A 327 -38.12 -3.49 10.41
CA THR A 327 -38.39 -4.57 9.45
C THR A 327 -37.38 -4.58 8.30
N SER A 328 -37.03 -3.41 7.76
CA SER A 328 -35.99 -3.26 6.73
C SER A 328 -34.63 -3.80 7.23
N ILE A 329 -34.20 -3.41 8.43
CA ILE A 329 -32.94 -3.91 9.02
C ILE A 329 -33.00 -5.43 9.23
N LYS A 330 -34.10 -5.98 9.75
CA LYS A 330 -34.28 -7.43 9.93
C LYS A 330 -34.22 -8.20 8.60
N THR A 331 -34.79 -7.65 7.53
CA THR A 331 -34.67 -8.28 6.20
C THR A 331 -33.24 -8.25 5.67
N ASN A 332 -32.48 -7.18 5.93
CA ASN A 332 -31.07 -7.09 5.56
C ASN A 332 -30.25 -8.16 6.29
N ILE A 333 -30.49 -8.36 7.60
CA ILE A 333 -29.85 -9.43 8.38
C ILE A 333 -30.12 -10.81 7.75
N LYS A 334 -31.37 -11.09 7.36
CA LYS A 334 -31.75 -12.37 6.72
C LYS A 334 -31.09 -12.59 5.36
N LYS A 335 -30.91 -11.52 4.57
CA LYS A 335 -30.26 -11.59 3.25
C LYS A 335 -28.74 -11.60 3.33
N SER A 336 -28.16 -11.06 4.40
CA SER A 336 -26.72 -10.84 4.53
C SER A 336 -25.91 -12.08 4.90
N VAL A 337 -26.54 -13.20 5.30
CA VAL A 337 -25.83 -14.42 5.68
C VAL A 337 -26.21 -15.52 4.69
N PRO A 338 -25.25 -16.06 3.93
CA PRO A 338 -25.50 -17.28 3.15
C PRO A 338 -26.00 -18.36 4.10
N ARG A 339 -27.12 -19.01 3.77
CA ARG A 339 -27.52 -20.22 4.50
C ARG A 339 -26.38 -21.22 4.31
N LYS A 340 -25.76 -21.67 5.40
CA LYS A 340 -25.06 -22.96 5.35
C LYS A 340 -26.17 -23.97 5.05
N ASP A 341 -26.15 -24.56 3.87
CA ASP A 341 -27.05 -25.65 3.53
C ASP A 341 -26.98 -26.68 4.66
N ASP A 342 -28.15 -27.06 5.18
CA ASP A 342 -28.33 -28.18 6.09
C ASP A 342 -27.94 -29.45 5.32
N THR A 343 -26.65 -29.79 5.30
CA THR A 343 -26.18 -31.12 4.92
C THR A 343 -25.32 -31.70 6.03
N ASP A 344 -25.90 -32.76 6.60
CA ASP A 344 -25.31 -33.81 7.42
C ASP A 344 -25.17 -33.57 8.94
N GLU A 345 -26.31 -33.84 9.59
CA GLU A 345 -26.37 -34.50 10.90
C GLU A 345 -25.55 -35.81 10.88
N PRO A 346 -24.72 -36.10 11.91
CA PRO A 346 -23.81 -37.24 11.85
C PRO A 346 -24.52 -38.55 12.19
N ALA A 347 -24.83 -39.36 11.17
CA ALA A 347 -25.26 -40.73 11.37
C ALA A 347 -24.10 -41.62 11.85
N ALA A 348 -24.27 -42.20 13.02
CA ALA A 348 -23.30 -43.07 13.67
C ALA A 348 -23.04 -44.40 12.93
N LYS A 349 -21.75 -44.72 12.80
CA LYS A 349 -21.08 -46.05 12.75
C LYS A 349 -21.70 -47.15 11.86
N LYS A 350 -20.89 -47.65 10.92
CA LYS A 350 -20.49 -49.07 10.93
C LYS A 350 -19.16 -49.31 10.22
N GLN A 351 -18.33 -50.06 10.93
CA GLN A 351 -17.01 -50.56 10.57
C GLN A 351 -17.16 -51.79 9.67
N LYS A 352 -16.49 -51.84 8.51
CA LYS A 352 -15.97 -53.09 7.95
C LYS A 352 -14.88 -52.83 6.90
N GLN A 353 -13.88 -53.69 7.03
CA GLN A 353 -12.63 -53.88 6.32
C GLN A 353 -12.88 -54.54 4.94
N ASP A 354 -12.19 -54.09 3.89
CA ASP A 354 -11.37 -54.94 2.99
C ASP A 354 -10.81 -54.16 1.79
N ASP A 355 -9.63 -54.61 1.36
CA ASP A 355 -8.73 -54.07 0.34
C ASP A 355 -9.23 -54.21 -1.11
N SER A 356 -8.61 -53.38 -1.98
CA SER A 356 -8.36 -53.52 -3.43
C SER A 356 -9.15 -52.63 -4.43
N ASN A 357 -8.36 -51.80 -5.13
CA ASN A 357 -8.49 -51.28 -6.50
C ASN A 357 -9.84 -50.76 -7.02
N ASN A 358 -9.97 -49.43 -7.16
CA ASN A 358 -10.63 -48.83 -8.34
C ASN A 358 -10.37 -47.31 -8.52
N GLU A 359 -9.27 -46.91 -9.18
CA GLU A 359 -8.96 -45.51 -9.56
C GLU A 359 -9.94 -44.88 -10.58
N SER A 360 -11.01 -45.58 -10.98
CA SER A 360 -11.99 -45.08 -11.96
C SER A 360 -13.24 -44.43 -11.34
N SER A 361 -13.38 -44.44 -10.00
CA SER A 361 -14.53 -43.85 -9.30
C SER A 361 -14.31 -42.39 -8.87
N ASP A 362 -13.04 -41.97 -8.70
CA ASP A 362 -12.70 -40.63 -8.18
C ASP A 362 -12.92 -39.53 -9.24
N THR A 363 -12.81 -39.85 -10.53
CA THR A 363 -13.05 -38.89 -11.62
C THR A 363 -14.52 -38.50 -11.75
N MET A 364 -15.46 -39.42 -11.47
CA MET A 364 -16.90 -39.11 -11.47
C MET A 364 -17.25 -38.17 -10.32
N GLY A 365 -16.70 -38.40 -9.13
CA GLY A 365 -16.90 -37.53 -7.96
C GLY A 365 -16.31 -36.14 -8.15
N ASP A 366 -15.16 -36.03 -8.82
CA ASP A 366 -14.56 -34.74 -9.16
C ASP A 366 -15.36 -33.98 -10.22
N ILE A 367 -15.90 -34.67 -11.22
CA ILE A 367 -16.79 -34.06 -12.23
C ILE A 367 -18.10 -33.60 -11.58
N GLU A 368 -18.70 -34.39 -10.69
CA GLU A 368 -19.91 -34.00 -9.94
C GLU A 368 -19.67 -32.77 -9.06
N ARG A 369 -18.50 -32.69 -8.41
CA ARG A 369 -18.10 -31.50 -7.63
C ARG A 369 -17.88 -30.28 -8.50
N GLN A 370 -17.26 -30.43 -9.67
CA GLN A 370 -17.09 -29.33 -10.62
C GLN A 370 -18.43 -28.87 -11.20
N LEU A 371 -19.33 -29.78 -11.54
CA LEU A 371 -20.67 -29.46 -12.03
C LEU A 371 -21.53 -28.78 -10.95
N SER A 372 -21.40 -29.22 -9.69
CA SER A 372 -22.09 -28.58 -8.56
C SER A 372 -21.59 -27.15 -8.32
N ARG A 373 -20.27 -26.92 -8.36
CA ARG A 373 -19.67 -25.58 -8.26
C ARG A 373 -20.07 -24.68 -9.42
N ALA A 374 -19.99 -25.17 -10.65
CA ALA A 374 -20.42 -24.43 -11.84
C ALA A 374 -21.92 -24.12 -11.79
N GLY A 375 -22.75 -25.04 -11.27
CA GLY A 375 -24.17 -24.82 -11.05
C GLY A 375 -24.47 -23.72 -10.04
N GLN A 376 -23.75 -23.70 -8.91
CA GLN A 376 -23.87 -22.64 -7.90
C GLN A 376 -23.40 -21.28 -8.43
N GLU A 377 -22.31 -21.24 -9.21
CA GLU A 377 -21.79 -20.02 -9.83
C GLU A 377 -22.78 -19.44 -10.86
N ILE A 378 -23.38 -20.29 -11.69
CA ILE A 378 -24.42 -19.88 -12.64
C ILE A 378 -25.62 -19.29 -11.90
N GLU A 379 -26.05 -19.91 -10.80
CA GLU A 379 -27.21 -19.42 -10.05
C GLU A 379 -26.92 -18.10 -9.34
N GLN A 380 -25.72 -17.93 -8.79
CA GLN A 380 -25.29 -16.66 -8.21
C GLN A 380 -25.21 -15.56 -9.28
N LEU A 381 -24.67 -15.85 -10.46
CA LEU A 381 -24.61 -14.90 -11.57
C LEU A 381 -25.99 -14.48 -12.07
N LYS A 382 -26.98 -15.39 -12.07
CA LYS A 382 -28.37 -15.03 -12.40
C LYS A 382 -28.96 -14.06 -11.38
N VAL A 383 -28.76 -14.31 -10.09
CA VAL A 383 -29.25 -13.43 -9.01
C VAL A 383 -28.59 -12.04 -9.11
N ASP A 384 -27.27 -11.99 -9.34
CA ASP A 384 -26.54 -10.73 -9.50
C ASP A 384 -27.00 -9.95 -10.74
N HIS A 385 -27.25 -10.65 -11.84
CA HIS A 385 -27.80 -10.05 -13.06
C HIS A 385 -29.22 -9.50 -12.82
N GLU A 386 -30.08 -10.24 -12.13
CA GLU A 386 -31.45 -9.81 -11.82
C GLU A 386 -31.46 -8.53 -10.96
N VAL A 387 -30.60 -8.47 -9.94
CA VAL A 387 -30.42 -7.26 -9.12
C VAL A 387 -29.89 -6.08 -9.95
N ALA A 388 -28.97 -6.33 -10.88
CA ALA A 388 -28.45 -5.30 -11.78
C ALA A 388 -29.55 -4.77 -12.72
N VAL A 389 -30.39 -5.65 -13.27
CA VAL A 389 -31.55 -5.29 -14.09
C VAL A 389 -32.52 -4.43 -13.28
N GLU A 390 -32.91 -4.85 -12.07
CA GLU A 390 -33.84 -4.09 -11.23
C GLU A 390 -33.32 -2.68 -10.91
N LYS A 391 -32.00 -2.55 -10.68
CA LYS A 391 -31.36 -1.24 -10.46
C LYS A 391 -31.41 -0.37 -11.71
N LYS A 392 -31.19 -0.94 -12.90
CA LYS A 392 -31.27 -0.22 -14.18
C LYS A 392 -32.71 0.19 -14.50
N GLU A 393 -33.70 -0.67 -14.22
CA GLU A 393 -35.12 -0.35 -14.39
C GLU A 393 -35.55 0.81 -13.50
N LYS A 394 -35.13 0.83 -12.23
CA LYS A 394 -35.36 1.96 -11.32
C LYS A 394 -34.74 3.26 -11.84
N GLN A 395 -33.52 3.21 -12.37
CA GLN A 395 -32.87 4.37 -13.01
C GLN A 395 -33.65 4.85 -14.24
N ILE A 396 -34.11 3.94 -15.10
CA ILE A 396 -34.92 4.26 -16.28
C ILE A 396 -36.24 4.93 -15.85
N LEU A 397 -36.90 4.41 -14.81
CA LEU A 397 -38.15 4.97 -14.30
C LEU A 397 -37.95 6.39 -13.75
N GLN A 398 -36.86 6.62 -13.02
CA GLN A 398 -36.49 7.96 -12.55
C GLN A 398 -36.25 8.93 -13.72
N LEU A 399 -35.48 8.51 -14.73
CA LEU A 399 -35.22 9.32 -15.92
C LEU A 399 -36.49 9.61 -16.71
N LYS A 400 -37.37 8.62 -16.91
CA LYS A 400 -38.69 8.81 -17.54
C LYS A 400 -39.53 9.83 -16.79
N THR A 401 -39.51 9.79 -15.46
CA THR A 401 -40.24 10.74 -14.61
C THR A 401 -39.68 12.16 -14.74
N LEU A 402 -38.36 12.32 -14.72
CA LEU A 402 -37.70 13.61 -14.92
C LEU A 402 -37.99 14.18 -16.32
N LEU A 403 -37.95 13.34 -17.34
CA LEU A 403 -38.23 13.72 -18.72
C LEU A 403 -39.69 14.13 -18.91
N ALA A 404 -40.64 13.44 -18.27
CA ALA A 404 -42.04 13.84 -18.25
C ALA A 404 -42.25 15.19 -17.56
N LYS A 405 -41.56 15.45 -16.45
CA LYS A 405 -41.57 16.76 -15.77
C LYS A 405 -40.98 17.86 -16.65
N PHE A 406 -39.86 17.59 -17.32
CA PHE A 406 -39.22 18.54 -18.23
C PHE A 406 -40.13 18.90 -19.41
N LYS A 407 -40.75 17.89 -20.06
CA LYS A 407 -41.74 18.11 -21.13
C LYS A 407 -42.92 18.98 -20.69
N LYS A 408 -43.37 18.83 -19.44
CA LYS A 408 -44.48 19.61 -18.88
C LYS A 408 -44.08 21.06 -18.55
N ASN A 409 -42.84 21.27 -18.08
CA ASN A 409 -42.38 22.58 -17.61
C ASN A 409 -41.77 23.44 -18.72
N CYS A 410 -41.18 22.83 -19.75
CA CYS A 410 -40.49 23.53 -20.85
C CYS A 410 -40.88 22.95 -22.23
N PRO A 411 -42.12 23.14 -22.70
CA PRO A 411 -42.60 22.52 -23.94
C PRO A 411 -41.86 23.01 -25.21
N ASP A 412 -41.50 24.29 -25.29
CA ASP A 412 -40.82 24.86 -26.46
C ASP A 412 -39.37 24.39 -26.60
N GLU A 413 -38.65 24.23 -25.49
CA GLU A 413 -37.30 23.63 -25.47
C GLU A 413 -37.35 22.13 -25.77
N TRP A 414 -38.36 21.42 -25.25
CA TRP A 414 -38.58 20.01 -25.55
C TRP A 414 -38.77 19.77 -27.05
N GLU A 415 -39.59 20.58 -27.73
CA GLU A 415 -39.77 20.47 -29.18
C GLU A 415 -38.50 20.75 -29.97
N LYS A 416 -37.68 21.72 -29.56
CA LYS A 416 -36.38 21.99 -30.19
C LYS A 416 -35.42 20.79 -30.06
N ILE A 417 -35.37 20.16 -28.88
CA ILE A 417 -34.54 18.97 -28.63
C ILE A 417 -35.02 17.76 -29.43
N VAL A 418 -36.33 17.53 -29.51
CA VAL A 418 -36.90 16.42 -30.29
C VAL A 418 -36.64 16.61 -31.79
N ARG A 419 -36.80 17.83 -32.32
CA ARG A 419 -36.48 18.15 -33.72
C ARG A 419 -34.98 18.01 -34.02
N GLY A 420 -34.09 18.38 -33.09
CA GLY A 420 -32.64 18.22 -33.22
C GLY A 420 -32.15 16.76 -33.10
N SER A 421 -32.86 15.93 -32.32
CA SER A 421 -32.57 14.50 -32.20
C SER A 421 -32.89 13.74 -33.50
N ALA A 422 -34.01 14.09 -34.15
CA ALA A 422 -34.45 13.47 -35.40
C ALA A 422 -33.48 13.72 -36.57
N SER A 423 -32.89 14.91 -36.67
CA SER A 423 -31.87 15.23 -37.66
C SER A 423 -30.52 14.57 -37.38
N THR A 424 -30.20 14.29 -36.10
CA THR A 424 -28.95 13.62 -35.70
C THR A 424 -29.00 12.11 -35.96
N GLN A 425 -30.15 11.46 -35.72
CA GLN A 425 -30.35 10.03 -36.03
C GLN A 425 -30.30 9.76 -37.54
N GLN A 426 -30.89 10.62 -38.37
CA GLN A 426 -30.75 10.54 -39.83
C GLN A 426 -29.28 10.57 -40.30
N SER A 427 -28.43 11.41 -39.68
CA SER A 427 -27.00 11.48 -40.05
C SER A 427 -26.17 10.29 -39.53
N ASN A 428 -26.59 9.64 -38.45
CA ASN A 428 -25.90 8.47 -37.90
C ASN A 428 -26.27 7.19 -38.66
N ASP A 429 -27.52 7.04 -39.09
CA ASP A 429 -27.95 5.93 -39.93
C ASP A 429 -27.30 5.99 -41.33
N GLU A 430 -27.09 7.20 -41.89
CA GLU A 430 -26.29 7.39 -43.12
C GLU A 430 -24.81 7.02 -42.93
N LYS A 431 -24.20 7.32 -41.77
CA LYS A 431 -22.81 6.95 -41.47
C LYS A 431 -22.63 5.45 -41.21
N GLN A 432 -23.56 4.79 -40.54
CA GLN A 432 -23.51 3.33 -40.31
C GLN A 432 -23.73 2.53 -41.60
N SER A 433 -24.50 3.05 -42.55
CA SER A 433 -24.68 2.44 -43.87
C SER A 433 -23.43 2.54 -44.77
N GLN A 434 -22.58 3.55 -44.58
CA GLN A 434 -21.34 3.76 -45.35
C GLN A 434 -20.13 2.98 -44.82
N GLU A 435 -20.14 2.54 -43.56
CA GLU A 435 -19.04 1.81 -42.93
C GLU A 435 -18.70 0.45 -43.58
N PRO A 436 -19.67 -0.41 -44.00
CA PRO A 436 -19.37 -1.63 -44.74
C PRO A 436 -18.92 -1.36 -46.19
N VAL A 437 -19.29 -0.23 -46.79
CA VAL A 437 -18.87 0.17 -48.15
C VAL A 437 -17.40 0.63 -48.16
N LEU A 438 -16.99 1.38 -47.15
CA LEU A 438 -15.58 1.82 -46.98
C LEU A 438 -14.64 0.64 -46.63
N LYS A 439 -15.12 -0.38 -45.90
CA LYS A 439 -14.37 -1.62 -45.69
C LYS A 439 -14.19 -2.43 -46.98
N ARG A 440 -15.18 -2.46 -47.88
CA ARG A 440 -15.05 -3.13 -49.20
C ARG A 440 -14.09 -2.41 -50.15
N LEU A 441 -14.09 -1.07 -50.16
CA LEU A 441 -13.20 -0.28 -51.02
C LEU A 441 -11.71 -0.35 -50.62
N ARG A 442 -11.41 -0.57 -49.32
CA ARG A 442 -10.03 -0.80 -48.86
C ARG A 442 -9.45 -2.17 -49.26
N CYS A 443 -10.29 -3.18 -49.49
CA CYS A 443 -9.84 -4.49 -49.95
C CYS A 443 -9.57 -4.55 -51.47
N THR A 444 -10.13 -3.63 -52.27
CA THR A 444 -9.98 -3.64 -53.74
C THR A 444 -8.85 -2.76 -54.28
N LEU A 445 -8.22 -1.92 -53.44
CA LEU A 445 -7.11 -1.04 -53.85
C LEU A 445 -5.77 -1.42 -53.19
N GLY A 446 -5.68 -2.61 -52.60
CA GLY A 446 -4.46 -3.19 -52.06
C GLY A 446 -4.03 -4.43 -52.84
N HIS A 447 -3.70 -4.24 -54.12
CA HIS A 447 -2.88 -5.18 -54.88
C HIS A 447 -1.90 -4.41 -55.76
#